data_AF-A0A914KBI1-F1
#
_entry.id   AF-A0A914KBI1-F1
#
_cell.length_a   1.000
_cell.length_b   1.000
_cell.length_c   1.000
_cell.angle_alpha   90.00
_cell.angle_beta   90.00
_cell.angle_gamma   90.00
#
_symmetry.space_group_name_H-M   'P 1'
#
loop_
_entity.id
_entity.type
_entity.pdbx_description
1 polymer ?
#
loop_
_entity_poly.entity_id
_entity_poly.type
_entity_poly.pdbx_seq_one_letter_code
_entity_poly.pdbx_strand_id
1 'polypeptide(L)'
;MTEKEEDEELLQQSKKADTLFIFDKSPWYIKSGELRDYQIRGLNWLVQLQHNCINGILADEMGLGKTLQTISLLGYMKHVRGANGPFLIIVPKSTLQNWMNEFERWCPTIKTVCLIGTEEERRTIINDRIAPGDFEALVTSYEMILKCMPTLRKITWKYIVIDEAHRIKNEKSKLSLMVRQLRAKHRLLLTGTPLQNNLHELWALLNFLMPDMFNNA
;
A
#
# COMPACT_ATOMS: atom_id res chain seq x y z
N MET A 1 -14.93 33.67 -24.09
CA MET A 1 -14.01 33.69 -22.95
C MET A 1 -12.73 34.33 -23.40
N THR A 2 -12.17 35.19 -22.59
CA THR A 2 -10.81 35.70 -22.79
C THR A 2 -9.81 34.64 -22.29
N GLU A 3 -8.60 34.60 -22.86
CA GLU A 3 -7.52 33.67 -22.48
C GLU A 3 -7.24 33.69 -20.97
N LYS A 4 -7.41 34.85 -20.32
CA LYS A 4 -7.32 35.01 -18.86
C LYS A 4 -8.41 34.31 -18.07
N GLU A 5 -9.64 34.29 -18.59
CA GLU A 5 -10.76 33.58 -17.95
C GLU A 5 -10.56 32.06 -18.05
N GLU A 6 -10.03 31.57 -19.17
CA GLU A 6 -9.71 30.14 -19.35
C GLU A 6 -8.55 29.70 -18.45
N ASP A 7 -7.50 30.52 -18.33
CA ASP A 7 -6.39 30.28 -17.41
C ASP A 7 -6.83 30.30 -15.94
N GLU A 8 -7.72 31.22 -15.55
CA GLU A 8 -8.28 31.27 -14.19
C GLU A 8 -9.18 30.07 -13.89
N GLU A 9 -9.98 29.60 -14.86
CA GLU A 9 -10.78 28.39 -14.73
C GLU A 9 -9.89 27.14 -14.58
N LEU A 10 -8.82 27.03 -15.36
CA LEU A 10 -7.82 25.95 -15.23
C LEU A 10 -7.11 26.02 -13.86
N LEU A 11 -6.77 27.22 -13.38
CA LEU A 11 -6.19 27.40 -12.05
C LEU A 11 -7.17 27.04 -10.93
N GLN A 12 -8.46 27.36 -11.09
CA GLN A 12 -9.49 26.99 -10.11
C GLN A 12 -9.80 25.49 -10.14
N GLN A 13 -9.79 24.85 -11.31
CA GLN A 13 -9.96 23.40 -11.44
C GLN A 13 -8.78 22.64 -10.86
N SER A 14 -7.54 23.09 -11.09
CA SER A 14 -6.35 22.53 -10.47
C SER A 14 -6.35 22.73 -8.95
N LYS A 15 -6.70 23.91 -8.44
CA LYS A 15 -6.86 24.16 -6.99
C LYS A 15 -7.97 23.34 -6.35
N LYS A 16 -9.12 23.14 -7.03
CA LYS A 16 -10.19 22.25 -6.53
C LYS A 16 -9.74 20.79 -6.49
N ALA A 17 -8.99 20.34 -7.48
CA ALA A 17 -8.44 18.99 -7.54
C ALA A 17 -7.35 18.72 -6.48
N ASP A 18 -6.70 19.77 -5.97
CA ASP A 18 -5.62 19.71 -4.98
C ASP A 18 -6.10 19.89 -3.53
N THR A 19 -7.42 19.93 -3.30
CA THR A 19 -7.95 20.04 -1.94
C THR A 19 -7.85 18.68 -1.26
N LEU A 20 -7.06 18.59 -0.18
CA LEU A 20 -6.92 17.38 0.63
C LEU A 20 -8.28 16.94 1.17
N PHE A 21 -8.69 15.72 0.81
CA PHE A 21 -9.90 15.12 1.36
C PHE A 21 -9.64 14.61 2.79
N ILE A 22 -10.49 15.00 3.73
CA ILE A 22 -10.41 14.62 5.15
C ILE A 22 -11.67 13.87 5.53
N PHE A 23 -11.51 12.74 6.23
CA PHE A 23 -12.60 11.96 6.79
C PHE A 23 -12.92 12.45 8.21
N ASP A 24 -14.14 12.92 8.44
CA ASP A 24 -14.64 13.20 9.79
C ASP A 24 -15.27 11.95 10.46
N LYS A 25 -15.63 10.96 9.65
CA LYS A 25 -16.29 9.71 10.05
C LYS A 25 -15.70 8.54 9.27
N SER A 26 -16.08 7.33 9.66
CA SER A 26 -15.72 6.11 8.91
C SER A 26 -16.10 6.26 7.42
N PRO A 27 -15.21 5.92 6.48
CA PRO A 27 -15.52 6.03 5.04
C PRO A 27 -16.71 5.16 4.63
N TRP A 28 -17.56 5.64 3.72
CA TRP A 28 -18.80 4.96 3.30
C TRP A 28 -18.59 3.61 2.61
N TYR A 29 -17.39 3.40 2.04
CA TYR A 29 -17.00 2.14 1.41
C TYR A 29 -16.50 1.09 2.41
N ILE A 30 -16.26 1.46 3.68
CA ILE A 30 -15.98 0.53 4.76
C ILE A 30 -17.29 -0.08 5.25
N LYS A 31 -17.33 -1.42 5.29
CA LYS A 31 -18.49 -2.23 5.67
C LYS A 31 -18.23 -2.99 6.97
N SER A 32 -19.28 -3.58 7.53
CA SER A 32 -19.18 -4.48 8.69
C SER A 32 -18.65 -3.86 10.00
N GLY A 33 -18.79 -2.53 10.13
CA GLY A 33 -18.45 -1.74 11.32
C GLY A 33 -17.95 -0.34 10.95
N GLU A 34 -17.42 0.37 11.94
CA GLU A 34 -16.89 1.72 11.78
C GLU A 34 -15.45 1.80 12.31
N LEU A 35 -14.65 2.69 11.71
CA LEU A 35 -13.34 3.04 12.25
C LEU A 35 -13.51 3.78 13.59
N ARG A 36 -12.64 3.46 14.55
CA ARG A 36 -12.51 4.24 15.79
C ARG A 36 -11.88 5.60 15.50
N ASP A 37 -12.11 6.60 16.36
CA ASP A 37 -11.62 7.98 16.15
C ASP A 37 -10.11 8.08 15.92
N TYR A 38 -9.31 7.28 16.64
CA TYR A 38 -7.86 7.24 16.41
C TYR A 38 -7.51 6.61 15.05
N GLN A 39 -8.33 5.67 14.56
CA GLN A 39 -8.15 5.07 13.24
C GLN A 39 -8.50 6.05 12.13
N ILE A 40 -9.53 6.88 12.32
CA ILE A 40 -9.88 7.97 11.40
C ILE A 40 -8.74 8.99 11.33
N ARG A 41 -8.18 9.40 12.47
CA ARG A 41 -6.99 10.27 12.51
C ARG A 41 -5.79 9.65 11.80
N GLY A 42 -5.53 8.36 12.03
CA GLY A 42 -4.48 7.63 11.34
C GLY A 42 -4.72 7.52 9.83
N LEU A 43 -5.96 7.31 9.39
CA LEU A 43 -6.34 7.31 7.98
C LEU A 43 -6.10 8.67 7.33
N ASN A 44 -6.52 9.77 7.97
CA ASN A 44 -6.29 11.12 7.46
C ASN A 44 -4.80 11.44 7.34
N TRP A 45 -3.98 10.99 8.30
CA TRP A 45 -2.54 11.10 8.20
C TRP A 45 -2.00 10.32 6.98
N LEU A 46 -2.45 9.08 6.75
CA LEU A 46 -2.07 8.30 5.58
C LEU A 46 -2.51 8.96 4.25
N VAL A 47 -3.70 9.57 4.21
CA VAL A 47 -4.21 10.32 3.06
C VAL A 47 -3.34 11.54 2.77
N GLN A 48 -2.91 12.26 3.80
CA GLN A 48 -2.00 13.40 3.67
C GLN A 48 -0.62 12.97 3.13
N LEU A 49 -0.06 11.86 3.61
CA LEU A 49 1.18 11.30 3.07
C LEU A 49 1.04 10.96 1.58
N GLN A 50 -0.05 10.27 1.21
CA GLN A 50 -0.34 9.90 -0.16
C GLN A 50 -0.46 11.14 -1.06
N HIS A 51 -1.22 12.16 -0.62
CA HIS A 51 -1.41 13.42 -1.33
C HIS A 51 -0.07 14.10 -1.65
N ASN A 52 0.83 14.13 -0.67
CA ASN A 52 2.14 14.78 -0.80
C ASN A 52 3.21 13.88 -1.44
N CYS A 53 2.84 12.69 -1.93
CA CYS A 53 3.78 11.69 -2.47
C CYS A 53 4.89 11.28 -1.49
N ILE A 54 4.58 11.30 -0.20
CA ILE A 54 5.48 10.86 0.89
C ILE A 54 5.13 9.42 1.25
N ASN A 55 6.16 8.60 1.45
CA ASN A 55 5.99 7.22 1.91
C ASN A 55 5.88 7.14 3.44
N GLY A 56 5.13 6.16 3.95
CA GLY A 56 4.76 6.09 5.36
C GLY A 56 5.32 4.89 6.12
N ILE A 57 5.49 5.05 7.43
CA ILE A 57 5.65 3.95 8.39
C ILE A 57 4.54 4.07 9.43
N LEU A 58 3.62 3.11 9.43
CA LEU A 58 2.59 3.00 10.46
C LEU A 58 3.09 2.06 11.56
N ALA A 59 3.56 2.67 12.64
CA ALA A 59 4.24 2.00 13.75
C ALA A 59 3.38 1.87 15.02
N ASP A 60 2.05 1.95 14.87
CA ASP A 60 1.10 1.81 15.98
C ASP A 60 1.26 0.45 16.69
N GLU A 61 0.92 0.38 17.98
CA GLU A 61 0.96 -0.85 18.76
C GLU A 61 0.14 -1.99 18.11
N MET A 62 0.53 -3.23 18.43
CA MET A 62 -0.19 -4.42 17.98
C MET A 62 -1.64 -4.40 18.49
N GLY A 63 -2.60 -4.75 17.63
CA GLY A 63 -4.02 -4.76 17.99
C GLY A 63 -4.76 -3.44 17.76
N LEU A 64 -4.09 -2.33 17.41
CA LEU A 64 -4.76 -1.06 17.11
C LEU A 64 -5.48 -1.00 15.75
N GLY A 65 -5.37 -2.05 14.93
CA GLY A 65 -6.11 -2.17 13.67
C GLY A 65 -5.43 -1.50 12.47
N LYS A 66 -4.09 -1.59 12.39
CA LYS A 66 -3.28 -1.14 11.23
C LYS A 66 -3.80 -1.70 9.89
N THR A 67 -4.25 -2.96 9.90
CA THR A 67 -4.86 -3.61 8.72
C THR A 67 -6.09 -2.84 8.25
N LEU A 68 -7.03 -2.49 9.14
CA LEU A 68 -8.22 -1.74 8.80
C LEU A 68 -7.89 -0.32 8.30
N GLN A 69 -6.97 0.39 8.95
CA GLN A 69 -6.50 1.70 8.48
C GLN A 69 -5.90 1.60 7.07
N THR A 70 -5.14 0.54 6.80
CA THR A 70 -4.52 0.31 5.49
C THR A 70 -5.55 -0.04 4.41
N ILE A 71 -6.49 -0.93 4.70
CA ILE A 71 -7.60 -1.24 3.77
C ILE A 71 -8.42 0.01 3.49
N SER A 72 -8.63 0.86 4.50
CA SER A 72 -9.34 2.13 4.35
C SER A 72 -8.60 3.11 3.44
N LEU A 73 -7.26 3.16 3.52
CA LEU A 73 -6.44 3.93 2.60
C LEU A 73 -6.53 3.40 1.16
N LEU A 74 -6.48 2.08 0.95
CA LEU A 74 -6.62 1.50 -0.40
C LEU A 74 -8.04 1.71 -0.96
N GLY A 75 -9.05 1.66 -0.10
CA GLY A 75 -10.42 2.04 -0.45
C GLY A 75 -10.54 3.52 -0.83
N TYR A 76 -9.81 4.41 -0.14
CA TYR A 76 -9.73 5.83 -0.50
C TYR A 76 -9.14 6.01 -1.90
N MET A 77 -8.05 5.28 -2.20
CA MET A 77 -7.44 5.29 -3.54
C MET A 77 -8.45 4.90 -4.63
N LYS A 78 -9.26 3.86 -4.38
CA LYS A 78 -10.29 3.42 -5.33
C LYS A 78 -11.46 4.41 -5.44
N HIS A 79 -12.13 4.69 -4.33
CA HIS A 79 -13.43 5.36 -4.32
C HIS A 79 -13.36 6.88 -4.37
N VAL A 80 -12.25 7.47 -3.92
CA VAL A 80 -12.08 8.94 -3.88
C VAL A 80 -11.10 9.42 -4.94
N ARG A 81 -9.96 8.72 -5.11
CA ARG A 81 -8.95 9.09 -6.13
C ARG A 81 -9.21 8.48 -7.51
N GLY A 82 -10.20 7.59 -7.66
CA GLY A 82 -10.48 6.88 -8.92
C GLY A 82 -9.32 5.96 -9.37
N ALA A 83 -8.44 5.59 -8.44
CA ALA A 83 -7.21 4.85 -8.70
C ALA A 83 -7.35 3.38 -8.28
N ASN A 84 -7.99 2.58 -9.14
CA ASN A 84 -8.28 1.16 -8.94
C ASN A 84 -7.02 0.29 -9.09
N GLY A 85 -6.12 0.29 -8.11
CA GLY A 85 -4.92 -0.56 -8.12
C GLY A 85 -3.96 -0.31 -9.31
N PRO A 86 -2.98 -1.20 -9.53
CA PRO A 86 -2.73 -2.41 -8.74
C PRO A 86 -2.03 -2.09 -7.41
N PHE A 87 -2.50 -2.70 -6.32
CA PHE A 87 -1.93 -2.63 -4.98
C PHE A 87 -1.25 -3.95 -4.63
N LEU A 88 -0.06 -3.90 -4.04
CA LEU A 88 0.66 -5.10 -3.57
C LEU A 88 0.74 -5.08 -2.06
N ILE A 89 0.32 -6.16 -1.42
CA ILE A 89 0.36 -6.35 0.02
C ILE A 89 1.27 -7.55 0.31
N ILE A 90 2.43 -7.28 0.91
CA ILE A 90 3.44 -8.28 1.26
C ILE A 90 3.35 -8.55 2.76
N VAL A 91 2.99 -9.78 3.12
CA VAL A 91 2.67 -10.16 4.50
C VAL A 91 3.41 -11.43 4.93
N PRO A 92 3.57 -11.68 6.24
CA PRO A 92 3.90 -13.02 6.73
C PRO A 92 2.88 -14.06 6.22
N LYS A 93 3.36 -15.27 5.90
CA LYS A 93 2.48 -16.36 5.42
C LYS A 93 1.34 -16.67 6.41
N SER A 94 1.59 -16.51 7.70
CA SER A 94 0.62 -16.74 8.78
C SER A 94 -0.53 -15.73 8.82
N THR A 95 -0.31 -14.49 8.38
CA THR A 95 -1.34 -13.43 8.41
C THR A 95 -2.05 -13.25 7.07
N LEU A 96 -1.64 -14.00 6.05
CA LEU A 96 -2.18 -13.85 4.71
C LEU A 96 -3.69 -14.09 4.63
N GLN A 97 -4.18 -15.17 5.24
CA GLN A 97 -5.63 -15.45 5.23
C GLN A 97 -6.40 -14.38 6.01
N ASN A 98 -5.80 -13.87 7.10
CA ASN A 98 -6.39 -12.76 7.85
C ASN A 98 -6.56 -11.52 6.97
N TRP A 99 -5.53 -11.13 6.20
CA TRP A 99 -5.64 -10.02 5.26
C TRP A 99 -6.74 -10.23 4.21
N MET A 100 -6.86 -11.43 3.63
CA MET A 100 -7.94 -11.74 2.68
C MET A 100 -9.32 -11.61 3.33
N ASN A 101 -9.49 -12.15 4.54
CA ASN A 101 -10.75 -12.07 5.28
C ASN A 101 -11.10 -10.61 5.64
N GLU A 102 -10.11 -9.80 6.01
CA GLU A 102 -10.30 -8.39 6.36
C GLU A 102 -10.69 -7.56 5.13
N PHE A 103 -10.11 -7.83 3.95
CA PHE A 103 -10.56 -7.19 2.71
C PHE A 103 -12.03 -7.52 2.41
N GLU A 104 -12.39 -8.81 2.46
CA GLU A 104 -13.78 -9.25 2.21
C GLU A 104 -14.76 -8.63 3.22
N ARG A 105 -14.37 -8.59 4.49
CA ARG A 105 -15.19 -8.04 5.57
C ARG A 105 -15.39 -6.53 5.46
N TRP A 106 -14.30 -5.79 5.31
CA TRP A 106 -14.30 -4.34 5.46
C TRP A 106 -14.44 -3.61 4.14
N CYS A 107 -13.90 -4.13 3.03
CA CYS A 107 -13.95 -3.46 1.74
C CYS A 107 -14.10 -4.46 0.57
N PRO A 108 -15.23 -5.21 0.50
CA PRO A 108 -15.44 -6.25 -0.53
C PRO A 108 -15.48 -5.69 -1.96
N THR A 109 -15.63 -4.37 -2.09
CA THR A 109 -15.53 -3.70 -3.39
C THR A 109 -14.14 -3.83 -4.01
N ILE A 110 -13.08 -4.04 -3.24
CA ILE A 110 -11.72 -4.22 -3.77
C ILE A 110 -11.55 -5.66 -4.24
N LYS A 111 -11.30 -5.87 -5.54
CA LYS A 111 -11.01 -7.20 -6.10
C LYS A 111 -9.65 -7.68 -5.60
N THR A 112 -9.64 -8.64 -4.68
CA THR A 112 -8.42 -9.21 -4.13
C THR A 112 -8.02 -10.51 -4.84
N VAL A 113 -6.71 -10.73 -4.98
CA VAL A 113 -6.14 -12.01 -5.39
C VAL A 113 -5.02 -12.41 -4.45
N CYS A 114 -5.00 -13.68 -4.05
CA CYS A 114 -3.95 -14.23 -3.22
C CYS A 114 -2.97 -15.03 -4.08
N LEU A 115 -1.70 -14.62 -4.12
CA LEU A 115 -0.65 -15.37 -4.82
C LEU A 115 0.14 -16.22 -3.83
N ILE A 116 -0.26 -17.47 -3.66
CA ILE A 116 0.44 -18.53 -2.91
C ILE A 116 0.24 -19.87 -3.61
N GLY A 117 0.86 -20.93 -3.09
CA GLY A 117 0.60 -22.30 -3.52
C GLY A 117 1.78 -22.97 -4.21
N THR A 118 1.51 -24.11 -4.81
CA THR A 118 2.44 -24.89 -5.64
C THR A 118 2.83 -24.11 -6.90
N GLU A 119 3.75 -24.64 -7.70
CA GLU A 119 4.08 -24.00 -8.97
C GLU A 119 2.91 -23.95 -9.95
N GLU A 120 2.11 -25.03 -9.99
CA GLU A 120 0.96 -25.14 -10.87
C GLU A 120 -0.13 -24.15 -10.48
N GLU A 121 -0.52 -24.11 -9.19
CA GLU A 121 -1.50 -23.15 -8.67
C GLU A 121 -1.08 -21.70 -8.95
N ARG A 122 0.20 -21.38 -8.74
CA ARG A 122 0.73 -20.04 -9.03
C ARG A 122 0.68 -19.72 -10.52
N ARG A 123 0.96 -20.68 -11.39
CA ARG A 123 0.90 -20.48 -12.85
C ARG A 123 -0.53 -20.17 -13.28
N THR A 124 -1.51 -20.89 -12.75
CA THR A 124 -2.94 -20.62 -12.98
C THR A 124 -3.33 -19.23 -12.51
N ILE A 125 -3.02 -18.86 -11.27
CA ILE A 125 -3.32 -17.52 -10.74
C ILE A 125 -2.65 -16.42 -11.58
N ILE A 126 -1.40 -16.63 -12.00
CA ILE A 126 -0.67 -15.67 -12.83
C ILE A 126 -1.34 -15.49 -14.19
N ASN A 127 -1.68 -16.59 -14.87
CA ASN A 127 -2.23 -16.53 -16.22
C ASN A 127 -3.68 -16.02 -16.25
N ASP A 128 -4.49 -16.41 -15.27
CA ASP A 128 -5.94 -16.17 -15.31
C ASP A 128 -6.33 -14.85 -14.64
N ARG A 129 -5.55 -14.38 -13.65
CA ARG A 129 -5.87 -13.17 -12.88
C ARG A 129 -4.85 -12.07 -13.04
N ILE A 130 -3.55 -12.38 -12.87
CA ILE A 130 -2.51 -11.35 -12.77
C ILE A 130 -2.13 -10.78 -14.15
N ALA A 131 -1.85 -11.64 -15.13
CA ALA A 131 -1.44 -11.22 -16.47
C ALA A 131 -2.54 -10.44 -17.21
N PRO A 132 -3.84 -10.81 -17.10
CA PRO A 132 -4.93 -10.01 -17.66
C PRO A 132 -5.22 -8.72 -16.88
N GLY A 133 -4.70 -8.59 -15.66
CA GLY A 133 -4.99 -7.45 -14.77
C GLY A 133 -6.38 -7.48 -14.13
N ASP A 134 -7.00 -8.66 -13.99
CA ASP A 134 -8.31 -8.81 -13.32
C ASP A 134 -8.15 -8.91 -11.80
N PHE A 135 -7.54 -7.88 -11.21
CA PHE A 135 -7.42 -7.70 -9.77
C PHE A 135 -7.09 -6.24 -9.45
N GLU A 136 -7.35 -5.81 -8.22
CA GLU A 136 -7.00 -4.48 -7.72
C GLU A 136 -5.97 -4.58 -6.59
N ALA A 137 -6.06 -5.59 -5.75
CA ALA A 137 -5.12 -5.85 -4.66
C ALA A 137 -4.57 -7.28 -4.73
N LEU A 138 -3.25 -7.42 -4.76
CA LEU A 138 -2.56 -8.70 -4.70
C LEU A 138 -1.94 -8.88 -3.32
N VAL A 139 -2.39 -9.90 -2.59
CA VAL A 139 -1.83 -10.29 -1.29
C VAL A 139 -0.90 -11.47 -1.48
N THR A 140 0.32 -11.37 -0.99
CA THR A 140 1.32 -12.44 -1.15
C THR A 140 2.31 -12.45 0.01
N SER A 141 3.11 -13.53 0.09
CA SER A 141 4.11 -13.67 1.14
C SER A 141 5.50 -13.22 0.69
N TYR A 142 6.37 -12.92 1.65
CA TYR A 142 7.79 -12.63 1.40
C TYR A 142 8.51 -13.71 0.57
N GLU A 143 8.18 -14.98 0.78
CA GLU A 143 8.75 -16.09 0.01
C GLU A 143 8.30 -16.04 -1.46
N MET A 144 7.05 -15.67 -1.71
CA MET A 144 6.49 -15.58 -3.05
C MET A 144 7.07 -14.40 -3.84
N ILE A 145 7.48 -13.32 -3.18
CA ILE A 145 8.24 -12.25 -3.84
C ILE A 145 9.49 -12.82 -4.52
N LEU A 146 10.26 -13.66 -3.81
CA LEU A 146 11.48 -14.26 -4.35
C LEU A 146 11.18 -15.20 -5.52
N LYS A 147 10.11 -15.98 -5.46
CA LYS A 147 9.77 -16.97 -6.49
C LYS A 147 9.06 -16.37 -7.71
N CYS A 148 8.30 -15.30 -7.53
CA CYS A 148 7.45 -14.70 -8.57
C CYS A 148 7.97 -13.34 -9.06
N MET A 149 9.19 -12.97 -8.68
CA MET A 149 9.82 -11.69 -9.04
C MET A 149 9.76 -11.35 -10.54
N PRO A 150 10.00 -12.28 -11.49
CA PRO A 150 9.95 -11.97 -12.93
C PRO A 150 8.59 -11.46 -13.41
N THR A 151 7.49 -11.90 -12.76
CA THR A 151 6.13 -11.44 -13.04
C THR A 151 5.86 -10.13 -12.31
N LEU A 152 6.12 -10.09 -11.00
CA LEU A 152 5.78 -8.94 -10.15
C LEU A 152 6.53 -7.66 -10.52
N ARG A 153 7.77 -7.75 -11.03
CA ARG A 153 8.57 -6.60 -11.47
C ARG A 153 8.04 -5.91 -12.74
N LYS A 154 7.22 -6.60 -13.55
CA LYS A 154 6.65 -6.05 -14.78
C LYS A 154 5.49 -5.09 -14.48
N ILE A 155 4.90 -5.20 -13.29
CA ILE A 155 3.76 -4.40 -12.86
C ILE A 155 4.28 -3.13 -12.19
N THR A 156 3.73 -1.98 -12.59
CA THR A 156 3.97 -0.71 -11.88
C THR A 156 2.87 -0.53 -10.84
N TRP A 157 3.24 -0.72 -9.58
CA TRP A 157 2.30 -0.72 -8.46
C TRP A 157 1.91 0.72 -8.09
N LYS A 158 0.64 0.96 -7.79
CA LYS A 158 0.22 2.26 -7.22
C LYS A 158 0.59 2.34 -5.75
N TYR A 159 0.49 1.23 -5.05
CA TYR A 159 0.83 1.13 -3.63
C TYR A 159 1.49 -0.20 -3.35
N ILE A 160 2.60 -0.20 -2.61
CA ILE A 160 3.15 -1.39 -1.95
C ILE A 160 2.99 -1.22 -0.45
N VAL A 161 2.33 -2.18 0.18
CA VAL A 161 2.19 -2.29 1.64
C VAL A 161 3.04 -3.46 2.10
N ILE A 162 3.84 -3.27 3.14
CA ILE A 162 4.65 -4.33 3.75
C ILE A 162 4.28 -4.45 5.22
N ASP A 163 3.72 -5.60 5.57
CA ASP A 163 3.33 -5.93 6.94
C ASP A 163 4.47 -6.65 7.67
N GLU A 164 4.62 -6.36 8.97
CA GLU A 164 5.78 -6.78 9.77
C GLU A 164 7.12 -6.38 9.12
N ALA A 165 7.25 -5.09 8.81
CA ALA A 165 8.37 -4.51 8.07
C ALA A 165 9.75 -4.74 8.73
N HIS A 166 9.80 -5.10 10.02
CA HIS A 166 11.04 -5.54 10.67
C HIS A 166 11.72 -6.71 9.93
N ARG A 167 10.99 -7.49 9.12
CA ARG A 167 11.54 -8.57 8.27
C ARG A 167 12.47 -8.10 7.15
N ILE A 168 12.36 -6.84 6.71
CA ILE A 168 13.19 -6.27 5.64
C ILE A 168 14.28 -5.32 6.15
N LYS A 169 14.53 -5.28 7.47
CA LYS A 169 15.49 -4.38 8.10
C LYS A 169 16.94 -4.56 7.62
N ASN A 170 17.31 -5.76 7.19
CA ASN A 170 18.64 -6.02 6.64
C ASN A 170 18.65 -5.72 5.14
N GLU A 171 19.18 -4.56 4.77
CA GLU A 171 19.30 -4.09 3.40
C GLU A 171 20.08 -5.00 2.46
N LYS A 172 21.07 -5.73 2.98
CA LYS A 172 21.90 -6.65 2.20
C LYS A 172 21.20 -7.99 1.96
N SER A 173 20.07 -8.22 2.61
CA SER A 173 19.31 -9.45 2.42
C SER A 173 18.76 -9.53 1.00
N LYS A 174 18.77 -10.74 0.42
CA LYS A 174 18.18 -11.01 -0.90
C LYS A 174 16.73 -10.52 -0.97
N LEU A 175 15.98 -10.68 0.11
CA LEU A 175 14.59 -10.23 0.20
C LEU A 175 14.50 -8.70 0.06
N SER A 176 15.23 -7.94 0.87
CA SER A 176 15.20 -6.48 0.82
C SER A 176 15.63 -5.94 -0.55
N LEU A 177 16.67 -6.52 -1.16
CA LEU A 177 17.09 -6.15 -2.51
C LEU A 177 16.01 -6.41 -3.56
N MET A 178 15.34 -7.57 -3.51
CA MET A 178 14.26 -7.91 -4.45
C MET A 178 13.05 -6.97 -4.27
N VAL A 179 12.62 -6.69 -3.04
CA VAL A 179 11.46 -5.83 -2.81
C VAL A 179 11.74 -4.38 -3.26
N ARG A 180 12.99 -3.89 -3.17
CA ARG A 180 13.38 -2.56 -3.70
C ARG A 180 13.25 -2.47 -5.21
N GLN A 181 13.48 -3.56 -5.94
CA GLN A 181 13.37 -3.58 -7.40
C GLN A 181 11.92 -3.50 -7.91
N LEU A 182 10.92 -3.71 -7.05
CA LEU A 182 9.51 -3.53 -7.42
C LEU A 182 9.22 -2.05 -7.61
N ARG A 183 8.60 -1.68 -8.74
CA ARG A 183 8.24 -0.28 -9.06
C ARG A 183 6.95 0.10 -8.37
N ALA A 184 6.95 1.17 -7.59
CA ALA A 184 5.77 1.64 -6.87
C ALA A 184 5.70 3.16 -6.80
N LYS A 185 4.49 3.74 -6.90
CA LYS A 185 4.27 5.17 -6.64
C LYS A 185 4.32 5.51 -5.15
N HIS A 186 3.68 4.68 -4.32
CA HIS A 186 3.68 4.85 -2.88
C HIS A 186 4.07 3.54 -2.17
N ARG A 187 4.71 3.68 -1.01
CA ARG A 187 5.12 2.60 -0.12
C ARG A 187 4.65 2.89 1.31
N LEU A 188 4.09 1.88 1.95
CA LEU A 188 3.68 1.93 3.36
C LEU A 188 4.26 0.71 4.08
N LEU A 189 4.99 0.97 5.16
CA LEU A 189 5.49 -0.05 6.06
C LEU A 189 4.59 -0.12 7.29
N LEU A 190 4.20 -1.33 7.69
CA LEU A 190 3.48 -1.58 8.93
C LEU A 190 4.41 -2.32 9.88
N THR A 191 4.49 -1.84 11.12
CA THR A 191 5.26 -2.53 12.16
C THR A 191 4.56 -2.34 13.50
N GLY A 192 4.48 -3.40 14.31
CA GLY A 192 4.03 -3.29 15.70
C GLY A 192 5.19 -3.25 16.71
N THR A 193 6.40 -3.54 16.25
CA THR A 193 7.59 -3.54 17.09
C THR A 193 8.25 -2.17 17.04
N PRO A 194 8.63 -1.58 18.19
CA PRO A 194 9.43 -0.36 18.20
C PRO A 194 10.70 -0.62 17.39
N LEU A 195 11.03 0.32 16.51
CA LEU A 195 12.33 0.32 15.85
C LEU A 195 13.36 0.36 16.98
N GLN A 196 14.14 -0.72 17.13
CA GLN A 196 15.16 -0.75 18.16
C GLN A 196 16.10 0.43 17.88
N ASN A 197 16.57 1.11 18.93
CA ASN A 197 17.29 2.41 18.93
C ASN A 197 18.56 2.51 18.05
N ASN A 198 18.78 1.59 17.13
CA ASN A 198 19.81 1.65 16.12
C ASN A 198 19.35 2.53 14.94
N LEU A 199 19.95 3.71 14.82
CA LEU A 199 19.79 4.60 13.66
C LEU A 199 19.99 3.87 12.31
N HIS A 200 20.78 2.80 12.29
CA HIS A 200 20.96 1.96 11.10
C HIS A 200 19.68 1.20 10.69
N GLU A 201 18.85 0.76 11.64
CA GLU A 201 17.58 0.08 11.32
C GLU A 201 16.56 1.08 10.74
N LEU A 202 16.46 2.26 11.34
CA LEU A 202 15.64 3.35 10.81
C LEU A 202 16.12 3.77 9.42
N TRP A 203 17.44 3.95 9.24
CA TRP A 203 18.02 4.29 7.96
C TRP A 203 17.74 3.22 6.89
N ALA A 204 17.86 1.93 7.22
CA ALA A 204 17.57 0.85 6.28
C ALA A 204 16.11 0.84 5.80
N LEU A 205 15.16 1.18 6.69
CA LEU A 205 13.74 1.31 6.33
C LEU A 205 13.46 2.60 5.55
N LEU A 206 14.09 3.72 5.89
CA LEU A 206 13.99 4.97 5.14
C LEU A 206 14.58 4.84 3.72
N ASN A 207 15.72 4.17 3.60
CA ASN A 207 16.35 3.84 2.31
C ASN A 207 15.41 2.97 1.46
N PHE A 208 14.70 2.02 2.08
CA PHE A 208 13.67 1.25 1.39
C PHE A 208 12.49 2.12 0.90
N LEU A 209 12.07 3.09 1.72
CA LEU A 209 10.96 3.97 1.36
C LEU A 209 11.34 4.95 0.25
N MET A 210 12.56 5.46 0.21
CA MET A 210 12.97 6.50 -0.74
C MET A 210 14.27 6.11 -1.46
N PRO A 211 14.25 5.08 -2.31
CA PRO A 211 15.48 4.59 -2.96
C PRO A 211 16.18 5.69 -3.77
N ASP A 212 15.43 6.60 -4.41
CA ASP A 212 16.00 7.66 -5.24
C ASP A 212 16.72 8.77 -4.44
N MET A 213 16.34 8.97 -3.16
CA MET A 213 16.96 9.98 -2.30
C MET A 213 18.30 9.51 -1.71
N PHE A 214 18.50 8.20 -1.61
CA PHE A 214 19.66 7.59 -0.93
C PHE A 214 20.61 6.83 -1.86
N ASN A 215 20.32 6.75 -3.16
CA ASN A 215 21.23 6.16 -4.17
C ASN A 215 22.48 7.03 -4.48
N ASN A 216 22.62 8.21 -3.86
CA ASN A 216 23.74 9.14 -4.03
C ASN A 216 24.66 9.24 -2.79
N ALA A 217 24.67 8.24 -1.91
CA ALA A 217 25.58 8.16 -0.77
C ALA A 217 26.61 7.04 -0.94
#